data_AF-A0A495QL83-F1
#
_entry.id   AF-A0A495QL83-F1
#
_cell.length_a   1.000
_cell.length_b   1.000
_cell.length_c   1.000
_cell.angle_alpha   90.00
_cell.angle_beta   90.00
_cell.angle_gamma   90.00
#
_symmetry.space_group_name_H-M   'P 1'
#
loop_
_entity.id
_entity.type
_entity.pdbx_description
1 polymer ?
#
loop_
_entity_poly.entity_id
_entity_poly.type
_entity_poly.pdbx_seq_one_letter_code
_entity_poly.pdbx_strand_id
1 'polypeptide(L)'
;MAECEKCGLTIGLGCACNLPTAAPRRPYENYYQWTRFGPDALLISSRNMAHVPGACSHIAEDDVLNPESGWGWIPDPDPALWDRISADHPVPATEGNTSRAAVVRCADCLNNL
;
A
#
# COMPACT_ATOMS: atom_id res chain seq x y z
N MET A 1 -7.46 -32.93 -10.40
CA MET A 1 -6.89 -31.77 -9.68
C MET A 1 -7.75 -30.58 -10.07
N ALA A 2 -8.28 -29.81 -9.13
CA ALA A 2 -9.20 -28.71 -9.46
C ALA A 2 -8.39 -27.46 -9.84
N GLU A 3 -8.71 -26.87 -10.99
CA GLU A 3 -8.07 -25.67 -11.54
C GLU A 3 -9.05 -24.50 -11.44
N CYS A 4 -8.57 -23.30 -11.12
CA CYS A 4 -9.42 -22.12 -11.01
C CYS A 4 -9.80 -21.60 -12.40
N GLU A 5 -11.08 -21.69 -12.78
CA GLU A 5 -11.61 -21.25 -14.08
C GLU A 5 -11.44 -19.74 -14.34
N LYS A 6 -11.08 -18.96 -13.31
CA LYS A 6 -10.91 -17.50 -13.37
C LYS A 6 -9.46 -17.06 -13.60
N CYS A 7 -8.48 -17.87 -13.24
CA CYS A 7 -7.05 -17.53 -13.36
C CYS A 7 -6.13 -18.67 -13.83
N GLY A 8 -6.67 -19.86 -14.06
CA GLY A 8 -5.92 -21.03 -14.54
C GLY A 8 -4.98 -21.67 -13.51
N LEU A 9 -4.91 -21.16 -12.27
CA LEU A 9 -4.04 -21.70 -11.23
C LEU A 9 -4.70 -22.88 -10.50
N THR A 10 -3.88 -23.86 -10.12
CA THR A 10 -4.33 -25.01 -9.32
C THR A 10 -4.83 -24.55 -7.94
N ILE A 11 -6.03 -24.98 -7.56
CA ILE A 11 -6.66 -24.63 -6.29
C ILE A 11 -5.78 -25.13 -5.13
N GLY A 12 -5.40 -24.23 -4.21
CA GLY A 12 -4.56 -24.54 -3.02
C GLY A 12 -3.10 -24.11 -3.11
N LEU A 13 -2.63 -23.61 -4.27
CA LEU A 13 -1.26 -23.09 -4.47
C LEU A 13 -1.19 -21.54 -4.53
N GLY A 14 -2.20 -20.85 -3.98
CA GLY A 14 -2.22 -19.38 -3.92
C GLY A 14 -3.21 -18.69 -4.87
N CYS A 15 -4.25 -19.38 -5.35
CA CYS A 15 -5.32 -18.69 -6.06
C CYS A 15 -6.14 -17.80 -5.10
N ALA A 16 -6.06 -16.48 -5.29
CA ALA A 16 -6.80 -15.50 -4.48
C ALA A 16 -8.29 -15.35 -4.90
N CYS A 17 -8.75 -16.08 -5.92
CA CYS A 17 -10.07 -15.88 -6.54
C CYS A 17 -11.27 -16.26 -5.66
N ASN A 18 -11.04 -17.00 -4.57
CA ASN A 18 -12.08 -17.36 -3.60
C ASN A 18 -11.99 -16.56 -2.29
N LEU A 19 -11.05 -15.62 -2.18
CA LEU A 19 -11.03 -14.73 -1.02
C LEU A 19 -12.27 -13.83 -1.12
N PRO A 20 -13.13 -13.78 -0.07
CA PRO A 20 -14.14 -12.75 0.01
C PRO A 20 -13.42 -11.42 -0.18
N THR A 21 -13.94 -10.58 -1.09
CA THR A 21 -13.44 -9.24 -1.42
C THR A 21 -12.74 -8.67 -0.20
N ALA A 22 -11.42 -8.47 -0.30
CA ALA A 22 -10.55 -8.09 0.81
C ALA A 22 -11.34 -7.20 1.76
N ALA A 23 -11.63 -7.71 2.97
CA ALA A 23 -12.37 -6.95 3.95
C ALA A 23 -11.71 -5.57 4.02
N PRO A 24 -12.49 -4.46 3.98
CA PRO A 24 -11.89 -3.15 4.05
C PRO A 24 -10.94 -3.16 5.24
N ARG A 25 -9.68 -2.76 5.00
CA ARG A 25 -8.75 -2.44 6.08
C ARG A 25 -9.54 -1.58 7.06
N ARG A 26 -9.40 -1.89 8.35
CA ARG A 26 -10.17 -1.34 9.50
C ARG A 26 -10.84 0.01 9.24
N PRO A 27 -12.07 0.26 9.74
CA PRO A 27 -12.77 1.51 9.48
C PRO A 27 -11.83 2.69 9.68
N TYR A 28 -11.69 3.51 8.63
CA TYR A 28 -10.85 4.69 8.57
C TYR A 28 -11.31 5.69 9.64
N GLU A 29 -10.87 5.48 10.88
CA GLU A 29 -11.11 6.41 11.97
C GLU A 29 -10.26 7.65 11.70
N ASN A 30 -10.94 8.75 11.37
CA ASN A 30 -10.45 10.08 11.00
C ASN A 30 -9.61 10.78 12.10
N TYR A 31 -8.85 10.05 12.92
CA TYR A 31 -8.04 10.64 13.98
C TYR A 31 -6.82 11.41 13.44
N TYR A 32 -6.37 11.06 12.24
CA TYR A 32 -5.42 11.86 11.48
C TYR A 32 -6.13 12.34 10.23
N GLN A 33 -6.09 13.64 9.98
CA GLN A 33 -6.80 14.34 8.91
C GLN A 33 -6.25 13.99 7.52
N TRP A 34 -6.24 12.70 7.12
CA TRP A 34 -5.86 12.31 5.77
C TRP A 34 -7.02 12.64 4.83
N THR A 35 -7.03 13.88 4.37
CA THR A 35 -8.11 14.43 3.53
C THR A 35 -7.78 14.28 2.05
N ARG A 36 -6.49 14.17 1.72
CA ARG A 36 -5.97 14.09 0.34
C ARG A 36 -5.72 12.67 -0.13
N PHE A 37 -5.49 11.75 0.80
CA PHE A 37 -5.15 10.37 0.50
C PHE A 37 -6.27 9.43 0.96
N GLY A 38 -6.71 8.55 0.06
CA GLY A 38 -7.67 7.48 0.41
C GLY A 38 -7.03 6.44 1.33
N PRO A 39 -7.83 5.63 2.05
CA PRO A 39 -7.32 4.59 2.95
C PRO A 39 -6.50 3.50 2.24
N ASP A 40 -6.70 3.36 0.94
CA ASP A 40 -5.97 2.41 0.09
C ASP A 40 -4.72 3.01 -0.55
N ALA A 41 -4.51 4.32 -0.47
CA ALA A 41 -3.34 4.96 -1.06
C ALA A 41 -2.05 4.42 -0.45
N LEU A 42 -0.98 4.40 -1.25
CA LEU A 42 0.35 4.03 -0.79
C LEU A 42 1.28 5.22 -0.82
N LEU A 43 1.92 5.49 0.31
CA LEU A 43 2.83 6.60 0.50
C LEU A 43 4.25 6.06 0.54
N ILE A 44 5.15 6.68 -0.20
CA ILE A 44 6.52 6.25 -0.39
C ILE A 44 7.44 7.31 0.21
N SER A 45 8.06 6.95 1.32
CA SER A 45 9.01 7.82 2.01
C SER A 45 10.30 8.00 1.21
N SER A 46 11.05 9.06 1.52
CA SER A 46 12.38 9.32 0.96
C SER A 46 13.39 8.18 1.19
N ARG A 47 13.11 7.31 2.16
CA ARG A 47 13.86 6.07 2.46
C ARG A 47 13.42 4.85 1.63
N ASN A 48 12.61 5.04 0.58
CA ASN A 48 12.09 3.95 -0.27
C ASN A 48 11.22 2.95 0.51
N MET A 49 10.49 3.44 1.52
CA MET A 49 9.61 2.64 2.37
C MET A 49 8.15 2.97 2.07
N ALA A 50 7.32 1.95 1.95
CA ALA A 50 5.88 2.08 1.79
C ALA A 50 5.16 2.21 3.12
N HIS A 51 4.21 3.14 3.17
CA HIS A 51 3.31 3.41 4.26
C HIS A 51 1.86 3.45 3.75
N VAL A 52 0.92 3.07 4.62
CA VAL A 52 -0.51 3.22 4.38
C VAL A 52 -1.01 4.38 5.24
N PRO A 53 -1.75 5.35 4.67
CA PRO A 53 -2.31 6.46 5.44
C PRO A 53 -3.25 5.93 6.51
N GLY A 54 -3.10 6.42 7.74
CA GLY A 54 -3.89 6.00 8.90
C GLY A 54 -3.47 4.69 9.58
N ALA A 55 -2.67 3.83 8.94
CA ALA A 55 -2.15 2.60 9.58
C ALA A 55 -0.92 2.83 10.46
N CYS A 56 -0.20 3.93 10.23
CA CYS A 56 1.01 4.31 10.96
C CYS A 56 0.78 5.65 11.67
N SER A 57 1.16 5.76 12.95
CA SER A 57 0.99 6.99 13.78
C SER A 57 2.18 7.97 13.72
N HIS A 58 3.23 7.62 12.98
CA HIS A 58 4.52 8.31 12.90
C HIS A 58 4.67 9.11 11.60
N ILE A 59 3.62 9.13 10.76
CA ILE A 59 3.54 9.95 9.57
C ILE A 59 2.31 10.86 9.67
N ALA A 60 2.45 12.11 9.23
CA ALA A 60 1.35 13.07 9.12
C ALA A 60 1.13 13.45 7.65
N GLU A 61 -0.11 13.81 7.29
CA GLU A 61 -0.44 14.24 5.92
C GLU A 61 0.41 15.45 5.51
N ASP A 62 0.67 16.40 6.43
CA ASP A 62 1.47 17.59 6.17
C ASP A 62 2.92 17.27 5.78
N ASP A 63 3.55 16.29 6.44
CA ASP A 63 4.91 15.83 6.13
C ASP A 63 5.03 15.23 4.73
N VAL A 64 3.97 14.55 4.27
CA VAL A 64 3.90 13.89 2.96
C VAL A 64 3.63 14.91 1.86
N LEU A 65 2.76 15.88 2.14
CA LEU A 65 2.45 16.98 1.22
C LEU A 65 3.57 18.02 1.14
N ASN A 66 4.48 18.05 2.12
CA ASN A 66 5.61 18.97 2.11
C ASN A 66 6.56 18.63 0.93
N PRO A 67 6.75 19.56 -0.04
CA PRO A 67 7.62 19.33 -1.19
C PRO A 67 9.09 19.08 -0.80
N GLU A 68 9.54 19.60 0.34
CA GLU A 68 10.92 19.43 0.82
C GLU A 68 11.19 18.00 1.31
N SER A 69 10.15 17.31 1.78
CA SER A 69 10.26 15.92 2.25
C SER A 69 10.44 14.92 1.10
N GLY A 70 10.05 15.30 -0.12
CA GLY A 70 10.30 14.54 -1.34
C GLY A 70 9.61 13.17 -1.38
N TRP A 71 8.42 13.07 -0.79
CA TRP A 71 7.59 11.86 -0.81
C TRP A 71 7.02 11.59 -2.19
N GLY A 72 6.89 10.32 -2.52
CA GLY A 72 6.06 9.84 -3.62
C GLY A 72 4.81 9.17 -3.08
N TRP A 73 3.78 9.03 -3.89
CA TRP A 73 2.60 8.26 -3.51
C TRP A 73 1.90 7.64 -4.71
N ILE A 74 0.97 6.74 -4.42
CA ILE A 74 0.11 6.04 -5.37
C ILE A 74 -1.32 6.18 -4.81
N PRO A 75 -2.18 7.00 -5.41
CA PRO A 75 -3.51 7.29 -4.85
C PRO A 75 -4.46 6.09 -4.93
N ASP A 76 -4.34 5.26 -5.97
CA ASP A 76 -5.18 4.09 -6.21
C ASP A 76 -4.29 2.89 -6.60
N PRO A 77 -3.59 2.28 -5.64
CA PRO A 77 -2.80 1.08 -5.89
C PRO A 77 -3.68 -0.16 -5.89
N ASP A 78 -3.27 -1.18 -6.66
CA ASP A 78 -3.90 -2.49 -6.55
C ASP A 78 -3.80 -3.00 -5.10
N PRO A 79 -4.85 -3.57 -4.50
CA PRO A 79 -4.82 -4.01 -3.11
C PRO A 79 -3.75 -5.10 -2.85
N ALA A 80 -3.37 -5.88 -3.88
CA ALA A 80 -2.27 -6.82 -3.79
C ALA A 80 -0.89 -6.17 -4.00
N LEU A 81 -0.82 -4.90 -4.44
CA LEU A 81 0.43 -4.17 -4.61
C LEU A 81 1.17 -4.04 -3.30
N TRP A 82 0.47 -3.74 -2.19
CA TRP A 82 1.07 -3.68 -0.86
C TRP A 82 1.82 -4.97 -0.55
N ASP A 83 1.20 -6.14 -0.76
CA ASP A 83 1.81 -7.41 -0.39
C ASP A 83 3.02 -7.79 -1.27
N ARG A 84 3.06 -7.28 -2.51
CA ARG A 84 4.15 -7.51 -3.47
C ARG A 84 5.40 -6.65 -3.20
N ILE A 85 5.28 -5.57 -2.43
CA ILE A 85 6.41 -4.66 -2.17
C ILE A 85 7.55 -5.39 -1.47
N SER A 86 8.67 -5.45 -2.17
CA SER A 86 9.90 -6.08 -1.71
C SER A 86 11.11 -5.51 -2.45
N ALA A 87 12.31 -5.80 -1.98
CA ALA A 87 13.54 -5.33 -2.62
C ALA A 87 13.68 -5.88 -4.06
N ASP A 88 13.11 -7.05 -4.33
CA ASP A 88 13.09 -7.69 -5.65
C ASP A 88 11.98 -7.12 -6.56
N HIS A 89 10.91 -6.61 -5.96
CA HIS A 89 9.78 -6.00 -6.65
C HIS A 89 9.54 -4.56 -6.15
N PRO A 90 10.41 -3.60 -6.53
CA PRO A 90 10.22 -2.21 -6.21
C PRO A 90 8.95 -1.66 -6.87
N VAL A 91 8.18 -0.89 -6.10
CA VAL A 91 6.95 -0.25 -6.58
C VAL A 91 7.18 1.26 -6.72
N PRO A 92 7.23 1.81 -7.95
CA PRO A 92 7.47 3.23 -8.17
C PRO A 92 6.25 4.08 -7.76
N ALA A 93 6.53 5.29 -7.27
CA ALA A 93 5.49 6.29 -7.04
C ALA A 93 4.90 6.76 -8.38
N THR A 94 3.58 6.92 -8.43
CA THR A 94 2.88 7.46 -9.61
C THR A 94 2.63 8.96 -9.51
N GLU A 95 2.60 9.49 -8.28
CA GLU A 95 2.41 10.91 -7.99
C GLU A 95 3.41 11.42 -6.92
N GLY A 96 3.45 12.75 -6.76
CA GLY A 96 4.45 13.41 -5.93
C GLY A 96 5.83 13.28 -6.55
N ASN A 97 6.78 12.70 -5.81
CA ASN A 97 8.10 12.38 -6.33
C ASN A 97 8.14 10.99 -6.99
N THR A 98 7.90 10.97 -8.30
CA THR A 98 7.92 9.75 -9.13
C THR A 98 9.31 9.12 -9.30
N SER A 99 10.38 9.77 -8.84
CA SER A 99 11.71 9.16 -8.78
C SER A 99 11.89 8.22 -7.58
N ARG A 100 10.88 8.09 -6.71
CA ARG A 100 10.89 7.20 -5.55
C ARG A 100 10.23 5.87 -5.89
N ALA A 101 10.74 4.80 -5.27
CA ALA A 101 10.12 3.49 -5.32
C ALA A 101 10.13 2.84 -3.94
N ALA A 102 9.04 2.20 -3.55
CA ALA A 102 8.97 1.41 -2.35
C ALA A 102 9.61 0.05 -2.56
N VAL A 103 10.64 -0.26 -1.77
CA VAL A 103 11.32 -1.57 -1.74
C VAL A 103 11.02 -2.34 -0.46
N VAL A 104 10.50 -1.66 0.55
CA VAL A 104 10.23 -2.25 1.86
C VAL A 104 8.93 -1.71 2.41
N ARG A 105 8.17 -2.57 3.10
CA ARG A 105 6.94 -2.20 3.79
C ARG A 105 7.29 -1.71 5.19
N CYS A 106 6.61 -0.68 5.66
CA CYS A 106 6.76 -0.25 7.03
C CYS A 106 6.27 -1.35 7.99
N ALA A 107 7.11 -1.77 8.92
CA ALA A 107 6.79 -2.81 9.90
C ALA A 107 5.63 -2.40 10.83
N ASP A 108 5.50 -1.12 11.14
CA ASP A 108 4.40 -0.64 11.99
C ASP A 108 3.05 -0.69 11.24
N CYS A 109 3.05 -0.27 9.97
CA CYS A 109 1.86 -0.40 9.13
C CYS A 109 1.49 -1.88 8.93
N LEU A 110 2.46 -2.79 8.81
CA LEU A 110 2.19 -4.23 8.76
C LEU A 110 1.51 -4.77 10.03
N ASN A 111 1.80 -4.22 11.21
CA ASN A 111 1.19 -4.66 12.46
C ASN A 111 -0.20 -4.06 12.72
N ASN A 112 -0.55 -2.95 12.04
CA ASN A 112 -1.79 -2.22 12.23
C ASN A 112 -2.82 -2.41 11.09
N LEU A 113 -2.46 -3.15 10.04
CA LEU A 113 -3.33 -3.56 8.91
C LEU A 113 -4.11 -4.83 9.22
#